data_AF-A0A9P7YAM2-F1
#
_entry.id   AF-A0A9P7YAM2-F1
#
_cell.length_a   1.000
_cell.length_b   1.000
_cell.length_c   1.000
_cell.angle_alpha   90.00
_cell.angle_beta   90.00
_cell.angle_gamma   90.00
#
_symmetry.space_group_name_H-M   'P 1'
#
loop_
_entity.id
_entity.type
_entity.pdbx_description
1 polymer ?
#
loop_
_entity_poly.entity_id
_entity_poly.type
_entity_poly.pdbx_seq_one_letter_code
_entity_poly.pdbx_strand_id
1 'polypeptide(L)'
;MADQQLDPSSSNTSGESFQNPTGSEPSSSSSQPAQKCTACDKPSTEDKPLKPCAKCQSVHYCSRDCQKADFKKHKKVCALKAQEYAKGADFKMETKSSAPKEVRIFSP
;
A
#
# COMPACT_ATOMS: atom_id res chain seq x y z
N MET A 1 -13.74 -44.25 55.67
CA MET A 1 -14.93 -44.13 54.80
C MET A 1 -15.55 -42.77 55.10
N ALA A 2 -15.71 -41.77 54.24
CA ALA A 2 -15.57 -41.54 52.80
C ALA A 2 -15.09 -40.07 52.63
N ASP A 3 -14.17 -39.73 51.72
CA ASP A 3 -14.39 -39.30 50.33
C ASP A 3 -15.45 -38.20 50.11
N GLN A 4 -14.99 -36.97 49.83
CA GLN A 4 -15.55 -36.00 48.86
C GLN A 4 -14.54 -34.83 48.72
N GLN A 5 -13.69 -34.81 47.68
CA GLN A 5 -13.84 -34.06 46.41
C GLN A 5 -13.94 -32.53 46.58
N LEU A 6 -12.88 -31.75 46.31
CA LEU A 6 -12.44 -31.19 45.01
C LEU A 6 -13.32 -30.01 44.51
N ASP A 7 -12.87 -28.77 44.68
CA ASP A 7 -12.63 -27.82 43.57
C ASP A 7 -11.92 -26.52 44.03
N PRO A 8 -10.92 -26.03 43.25
CA PRO A 8 -10.32 -24.72 43.44
C PRO A 8 -11.10 -23.63 42.69
N SER A 9 -11.26 -22.50 43.37
CA SER A 9 -11.60 -21.18 42.83
C SER A 9 -11.24 -21.01 41.35
N SER A 10 -12.26 -20.84 40.51
CA SER A 10 -12.12 -20.26 39.18
C SER A 10 -13.33 -19.39 38.91
N SER A 11 -13.22 -18.17 39.42
CA SER A 11 -14.06 -17.05 39.06
C SER A 11 -13.90 -16.78 37.55
N ASN A 12 -14.69 -17.44 36.72
CA ASN A 12 -14.81 -17.08 35.31
C ASN A 12 -16.08 -16.26 35.14
N THR A 13 -15.86 -14.96 35.04
CA THR A 13 -16.86 -13.93 34.82
C THR A 13 -17.50 -14.13 33.46
N SER A 14 -18.82 -14.23 33.46
CA SER A 14 -19.66 -14.07 32.27
C SER A 14 -19.30 -12.78 31.54
N GLY A 15 -18.94 -12.91 30.26
CA GLY A 15 -18.71 -11.81 29.35
C GLY A 15 -19.29 -12.18 28.00
N GLU A 16 -20.54 -11.77 27.78
CA GLU A 16 -21.13 -11.67 26.44
C GLU A 16 -20.36 -10.62 25.65
N SER A 17 -19.93 -10.94 24.42
CA SER A 17 -19.99 -10.01 23.29
C SER A 17 -19.56 -10.69 22.00
N PHE A 18 -20.56 -11.09 21.22
CA PHE A 18 -20.69 -10.82 19.79
C PHE A 18 -19.46 -10.20 19.11
N GLN A 19 -18.88 -10.95 18.17
CA GLN A 19 -18.71 -10.58 16.76
C GLN A 19 -17.93 -11.69 16.06
N ASN A 20 -18.66 -12.59 15.39
CA ASN A 20 -18.10 -13.38 14.30
C ASN A 20 -17.61 -12.39 13.23
N PRO A 21 -16.34 -12.40 12.78
CA PRO A 21 -15.98 -11.64 11.60
C PRO A 21 -16.64 -12.33 10.41
N THR A 22 -17.65 -11.65 9.87
CA THR A 22 -18.22 -11.86 8.55
C THR A 22 -17.08 -12.14 7.56
N GLY A 23 -16.98 -13.40 7.14
CA GLY A 23 -16.28 -13.78 5.93
C GLY A 23 -17.04 -13.15 4.77
N SER A 24 -16.69 -11.90 4.47
CA SER A 24 -17.12 -11.23 3.26
C SER A 24 -16.38 -11.87 2.09
N GLU A 25 -17.13 -12.65 1.34
CA GLU A 25 -16.75 -13.18 0.04
C GLU A 25 -16.26 -12.04 -0.88
N PRO A 26 -15.10 -12.17 -1.55
CA PRO A 26 -14.76 -11.27 -2.65
C PRO A 26 -15.49 -11.73 -3.90
N SER A 27 -16.78 -11.38 -4.00
CA SER A 27 -17.52 -11.47 -5.26
C SER A 27 -17.13 -10.30 -6.16
N SER A 28 -16.56 -10.66 -7.30
CA SER A 28 -16.09 -9.84 -8.41
C SER A 28 -16.98 -8.63 -8.74
N SER A 29 -16.50 -7.42 -8.42
CA SER A 29 -16.80 -6.20 -9.17
C SER A 29 -15.76 -5.14 -8.84
N SER A 30 -14.73 -5.05 -9.68
CA SER A 30 -13.90 -3.87 -9.98
C SER A 30 -13.59 -2.91 -8.82
N SER A 31 -13.31 -3.43 -7.62
CA SER A 31 -13.04 -2.63 -6.43
C SER A 31 -11.54 -2.51 -6.25
N GLN A 32 -10.94 -1.51 -6.91
CA GLN A 32 -9.55 -1.17 -6.68
C GLN A 32 -9.35 -0.87 -5.19
N PRO A 33 -8.34 -1.46 -4.52
CA PRO A 33 -8.09 -1.18 -3.11
C PRO A 33 -7.82 0.32 -2.95
N ALA A 34 -8.67 0.99 -2.15
CA ALA A 34 -8.56 2.42 -1.89
C ALA A 34 -7.15 2.72 -1.33
N GLN A 35 -6.32 3.36 -2.16
CA GLN A 35 -4.95 3.71 -1.76
C GLN A 35 -5.03 4.78 -0.66
N LYS A 36 -4.33 4.56 0.45
CA LYS A 36 -4.30 5.46 1.62
C LYS A 36 -2.88 5.91 1.94
N CYS A 37 -2.78 7.05 2.61
CA CYS A 37 -1.51 7.71 2.86
C CYS A 37 -0.78 6.95 3.96
N THR A 38 0.44 6.50 3.72
CA THR A 38 1.19 5.73 4.73
C THR A 38 1.55 6.57 5.96
N ALA A 39 1.62 7.91 5.83
CA ALA A 39 2.04 8.78 6.93
C ALA A 39 0.88 9.31 7.80
N CYS A 40 -0.33 9.41 7.25
CA CYS A 40 -1.46 10.05 7.93
C CYS A 40 -2.79 9.31 7.73
N ASP A 41 -2.74 8.13 7.12
CA ASP A 41 -3.84 7.18 6.91
C ASP A 41 -5.05 7.73 6.16
N LYS A 42 -4.93 8.91 5.55
CA LYS A 42 -5.98 9.54 4.76
C LYS A 42 -6.15 8.80 3.43
N PRO A 43 -7.40 8.49 3.03
CA PRO A 43 -7.68 7.85 1.74
C PRO A 43 -7.39 8.81 0.58
N SER A 44 -7.22 8.24 -0.62
CA SER A 44 -7.21 9.02 -1.86
C SER A 44 -8.60 9.57 -2.12
N THR A 45 -8.68 10.88 -2.31
CA THR A 45 -9.88 11.58 -2.75
C THR A 45 -9.63 12.22 -4.11
N GLU A 46 -10.71 12.54 -4.84
CA GLU A 46 -10.66 13.25 -6.13
C GLU A 46 -9.83 14.55 -6.02
N ASP A 47 -10.07 15.33 -4.95
CA ASP A 47 -9.34 16.57 -4.66
C ASP A 47 -7.87 16.39 -4.24
N LYS A 48 -7.53 15.24 -3.65
CA LYS A 48 -6.19 14.96 -3.12
C LYS A 48 -5.74 13.56 -3.56
N PRO A 49 -5.38 13.40 -4.84
CA PRO A 49 -4.83 12.15 -5.31
C PRO A 49 -3.51 11.86 -4.60
N LEU A 50 -3.34 10.63 -4.13
CA LEU A 50 -2.09 10.23 -3.51
C LEU A 50 -1.01 10.06 -4.57
N LYS A 51 0.17 10.59 -4.26
CA LYS A 51 1.34 10.47 -5.11
C LYS A 51 2.21 9.30 -4.65
N PRO A 52 2.56 8.36 -5.55
CA PRO A 52 3.51 7.31 -5.22
C PRO A 52 4.90 7.91 -4.91
N CYS A 53 5.69 7.16 -4.16
CA CYS A 53 7.09 7.51 -3.93
C CYS A 53 7.87 7.45 -5.26
N ALA A 54 8.54 8.54 -5.65
CA ALA A 54 9.26 8.60 -6.92
C ALA A 54 10.42 7.59 -7.05
N LYS A 55 10.93 7.07 -5.93
CA LYS A 55 12.04 6.11 -5.92
C LYS A 55 11.58 4.67 -6.07
N CYS A 56 10.59 4.27 -5.26
CA CYS A 56 10.19 2.88 -5.14
C CYS A 56 8.78 2.58 -5.63
N GLN A 57 7.95 3.61 -5.84
CA GLN A 57 6.55 3.55 -6.27
C GLN A 57 5.65 2.58 -5.49
N SER A 58 6.12 2.07 -4.35
CA SER A 58 5.41 1.05 -3.58
C SER A 58 4.50 1.62 -2.50
N VAL A 59 4.68 2.88 -2.12
CA VAL A 59 3.89 3.56 -1.08
C VAL A 59 3.38 4.88 -1.62
N HIS A 60 2.27 5.33 -1.05
CA HIS A 60 1.49 6.45 -1.53
C HIS A 60 1.35 7.52 -0.45
N TYR A 61 1.52 8.77 -0.83
CA TYR A 61 1.45 9.91 0.09
C TYR A 61 0.55 11.01 -0.48
N CYS A 62 -0.31 11.58 0.36
CA CYS A 62 -1.17 12.69 -0.04
C CYS A 62 -0.42 14.03 -0.21
N SER A 63 0.81 14.13 0.31
CA SER A 63 1.62 15.35 0.28
C SER A 63 3.11 15.05 0.42
N ARG A 64 3.96 15.98 -0.03
CA ARG A 64 5.43 15.90 0.15
C ARG A 64 5.84 15.93 1.62
N ASP A 65 5.06 16.61 2.47
CA ASP A 65 5.32 16.69 3.89
C ASP A 65 5.16 15.32 4.58
N CYS A 66 4.04 14.63 4.29
CA CYS A 66 3.80 13.25 4.69
C CYS A 66 4.92 12.29 4.26
N GLN A 67 5.42 12.44 3.02
CA GLN A 67 6.55 11.64 2.55
C GLN A 67 7.83 11.91 3.38
N LYS A 68 8.14 13.17 3.69
CA LYS A 68 9.33 13.53 4.49
C LYS A 68 9.22 13.07 5.94
N ALA A 69 8.03 13.15 6.52
CA ALA A 69 7.77 12.66 7.88
C ALA A 69 7.99 11.15 7.98
N ASP A 70 7.49 10.38 7.02
CA ASP A 70 7.67 8.93 6.97
C ASP A 70 9.06 8.50 6.45
N PHE A 71 9.78 9.38 5.74
CA PHE A 71 11.05 9.04 5.07
C PHE A 71 12.07 8.35 5.98
N LYS A 72 12.17 8.72 7.26
CA LYS A 72 13.11 8.08 8.20
C LYS A 72 12.81 6.58 8.40
N LYS A 73 11.52 6.23 8.46
CA LYS A 73 11.06 4.84 8.61
C LYS A 73 11.05 4.14 7.25
N HIS A 74 10.52 4.82 6.24
CA HIS A 74 10.40 4.31 4.88
C HIS A 74 11.76 4.08 4.21
N LYS A 75 12.80 4.88 4.47
CA LYS A 75 14.10 4.84 3.74
C LYS A 75 14.69 3.44 3.56
N LYS A 76 14.62 2.59 4.60
CA LYS A 76 15.12 1.21 4.54
C LYS A 76 14.34 0.37 3.53
N VAL A 77 13.00 0.44 3.62
CA VAL A 77 12.08 -0.27 2.71
C VAL A 77 12.10 0.36 1.32
N CYS A 78 12.30 1.67 1.23
CA CYS A 78 12.39 2.44 -0.01
C CYS A 78 13.50 1.91 -0.90
N ALA A 79 14.70 1.67 -0.33
CA ALA A 79 15.83 1.14 -1.09
C ALA A 79 15.55 -0.27 -1.64
N LEU A 80 14.95 -1.14 -0.83
CA LEU A 80 14.58 -2.50 -1.23
C LEU A 80 13.53 -2.48 -2.36
N LYS A 81 12.40 -1.78 -2.14
CA LYS A 81 11.32 -1.65 -3.12
C LYS A 81 11.76 -0.94 -4.40
N ALA A 82 12.68 0.04 -4.31
CA ALA A 82 13.24 0.72 -5.48
C ALA A 82 14.07 -0.22 -6.35
N GLN A 83 14.82 -1.14 -5.75
CA GLN A 83 15.49 -2.19 -6.51
C GLN A 83 14.50 -3.13 -7.21
N GLU A 84 13.40 -3.49 -6.54
CA GLU A 84 12.36 -4.32 -7.17
C GLU A 84 11.70 -3.60 -8.35
N TYR A 85 11.37 -2.33 -8.18
CA TYR A 85 10.82 -1.51 -9.26
C TYR A 85 11.79 -1.40 -10.45
N ALA A 86 13.09 -1.20 -10.19
CA ALA A 86 14.11 -1.15 -11.24
C ALA A 86 14.22 -2.46 -12.03
N LYS A 87 13.99 -3.61 -11.39
CA LYS A 87 14.01 -4.94 -12.04
C LYS A 87 12.75 -5.19 -12.89
N GLY A 88 11.60 -4.63 -12.51
CA GLY A 88 10.33 -4.78 -13.24
C GLY A 88 10.07 -3.73 -14.33
N ALA A 89 10.83 -2.62 -14.34
CA ALA A 89 10.66 -1.54 -15.32
C ALA A 89 11.13 -1.90 -16.74
N ASP A 90 11.75 -3.07 -16.93
CA ASP A 90 12.25 -3.54 -18.23
C ASP A 90 11.13 -3.96 -19.21
N PHE A 91 9.90 -4.19 -18.75
CA PHE A 91 8.81 -4.69 -19.60
C PHE A 91 7.81 -3.64 -20.13
N LYS A 92 8.04 -2.34 -19.94
CA LYS A 92 7.15 -1.31 -20.52
C LYS A 92 7.91 -0.21 -21.24
N MET A 93 8.65 -0.65 -22.24
CA MET A 93 9.14 0.18 -23.33
C MET A 93 8.07 0.24 -24.43
N GLU A 94 6.92 0.88 -24.17
CA GLU A 94 6.03 1.31 -25.25
C GLU A 94 6.44 2.72 -25.69
N THR A 95 7.48 2.73 -26.53
CA THR A 95 7.63 3.56 -27.73
C THR A 95 6.82 4.87 -27.77
N LYS A 96 7.25 5.90 -27.02
CA LYS A 96 6.97 7.28 -27.41
C LYS A 96 8.22 7.93 -28.03
N SER A 97 8.41 7.59 -29.30
CA SER A 97 9.04 8.36 -30.37
C SER A 97 9.92 9.55 -29.95
N SER A 98 11.23 9.30 -29.85
CA SER A 98 12.23 10.32 -30.17
C SER A 98 12.53 10.24 -31.65
N ALA A 99 11.72 10.92 -32.48
CA ALA A 99 12.04 11.10 -33.89
C ALA A 99 13.15 12.15 -34.02
N PRO A 100 14.31 11.83 -34.63
CA PRO A 100 15.29 12.86 -34.94
C PRO A 100 14.76 13.75 -36.06
N LYS A 101 14.65 15.04 -35.74
CA LYS A 101 14.61 16.20 -36.64
C LYS A 101 15.35 15.95 -37.97
N GLU A 102 14.59 15.59 -39.01
CA GLU A 102 15.09 15.46 -40.37
C GLU A 102 15.36 16.87 -40.95
N VAL A 103 16.64 17.14 -41.21
CA VAL A 103 17.10 18.36 -41.85
C VAL A 103 16.79 18.24 -43.35
N ARG A 104 15.82 19.01 -43.84
CA ARG A 104 15.59 19.13 -45.29
C ARG A 104 16.59 20.14 -45.84
N ILE A 105 17.70 19.64 -46.35
CA ILE A 105 18.59 20.38 -47.25
C ILE A 105 17.87 20.43 -48.60
N PHE A 106 17.37 21.62 -48.97
CA PHE A 106 17.02 21.92 -50.35
C PHE A 106 18.25 22.56 -51.00
N SER A 107 18.94 21.76 -51.80
CA SER A 107 20.08 22.16 -52.64
C SER A 107 19.57 22.72 -53.99
N PRO A 108 20.43 23.42 -54.76
CA PRO A 108 20.25 24.79 -55.26
C PRO A 108 19.12 25.04 -56.26
#